data_AF-A0A2S9QBX4-F1
#
_entry.id   AF-A0A2S9QBX4-F1
#
_cell.length_a   1.000
_cell.length_b   1.000
_cell.length_c   1.000
_cell.angle_alpha   90.00
_cell.angle_beta   90.00
_cell.angle_gamma   90.00
#
_symmetry.space_group_name_H-M   'P 1'
#
loop_
_entity.id
_entity.type
_entity.pdbx_description
1 polymer ?
#
loop_
_entity_poly.entity_id
_entity_poly.type
_entity_poly.pdbx_seq_one_letter_code
_entity_poly.pdbx_strand_id
1 'polypeptide(L)'
;MPAAPAIAQTYRGPFAEELAKLQKSNPIADPKRWEQAKHDAIEFLTDWGDQVAELGWSADDLFGLHPTAPLARYDVMGLIWLLQGQAVSGVTERSASTGATTFYRAVR
;
A
#
# COMPACT_ATOMS: atom_id res chain seq x y z
N MET A 1 1.52 -14.25 17.12
CA MET A 1 0.63 -13.08 17.14
C MET A 1 1.44 -11.89 16.70
N PRO A 2 1.15 -11.23 15.57
CA PRO A 2 1.59 -9.85 15.37
C PRO A 2 0.44 -8.91 15.76
N ALA A 3 0.84 -7.78 16.30
CA ALA A 3 0.04 -6.86 17.08
C ALA A 3 -0.81 -5.94 16.19
N ALA A 4 -2.01 -5.62 16.65
CA ALA A 4 -2.72 -4.41 16.26
C ALA A 4 -2.98 -3.59 17.53
N PRO A 5 -3.05 -2.25 17.49
CA PRO A 5 -2.46 -1.31 16.53
C PRO A 5 -1.67 -0.20 17.26
N ALA A 6 -0.47 0.12 16.81
CA ALA A 6 0.21 1.34 17.24
C ALA A 6 -0.23 2.50 16.34
N ILE A 7 -1.33 3.10 16.74
CA ILE A 7 -1.86 4.37 16.24
C ILE A 7 -0.74 5.43 16.31
N ALA A 8 -0.52 6.15 15.20
CA ALA A 8 0.30 7.35 15.06
C ALA A 8 1.85 7.23 15.04
N GLN A 9 2.41 6.17 14.44
CA GLN A 9 3.76 6.34 13.87
C GLN A 9 3.66 7.23 12.63
N THR A 10 4.12 8.47 12.76
CA THR A 10 4.30 9.36 11.61
C THR A 10 5.42 8.76 10.76
N TYR A 11 5.06 7.95 9.76
CA TYR A 11 6.03 7.48 8.77
C TYR A 11 6.69 8.69 8.12
N ARG A 12 8.03 8.73 8.14
CA ARG A 12 8.86 9.83 7.60
C ARG A 12 9.82 9.37 6.50
N GLY A 13 9.50 8.28 5.83
CA GLY A 13 10.29 7.77 4.72
C GLY A 13 9.87 8.33 3.36
N PRO A 14 10.42 7.80 2.26
CA PRO A 14 10.26 8.33 0.90
C PRO A 14 8.80 8.42 0.41
N PHE A 15 7.89 7.64 0.97
CA PHE A 15 6.47 7.65 0.60
C PHE A 15 5.56 8.46 1.54
N ALA A 16 6.12 9.25 2.45
CA ALA A 16 5.34 9.96 3.47
C ALA A 16 4.36 10.98 2.86
N GLU A 17 4.74 11.62 1.76
CA GLU A 17 3.86 12.56 1.04
C GLU A 17 2.63 11.86 0.44
N GLU A 18 2.82 10.67 -0.13
CA GLU A 18 1.76 9.88 -0.75
C GLU A 18 0.81 9.29 0.30
N LEU A 19 1.36 8.83 1.42
CA LEU A 19 0.56 8.44 2.57
C LEU A 19 -0.30 9.60 3.08
N ALA A 20 0.27 10.81 3.18
CA ALA A 20 -0.48 12.00 3.60
C ALA A 20 -1.57 12.38 2.59
N LYS A 21 -1.35 12.20 1.28
CA LYS A 21 -2.38 12.39 0.24
C LYS A 21 -3.51 11.40 0.41
N LEU A 22 -3.19 10.10 0.58
CA LEU A 22 -4.20 9.04 0.81
C LEU A 22 -5.03 9.32 2.08
N GLN A 23 -4.41 9.82 3.14
CA GLN A 23 -5.12 10.16 4.38
C GLN A 23 -6.04 11.37 4.25
N LYS A 24 -5.67 12.36 3.41
CA LYS A 24 -6.44 13.60 3.21
C LYS A 24 -7.59 13.43 2.23
N SER A 25 -7.42 12.61 1.20
CA SER A 25 -8.39 12.47 0.12
C SER A 25 -8.79 11.01 -0.02
N ASN A 26 -10.08 10.73 0.19
CA ASN A 26 -10.64 9.42 -0.11
C ASN A 26 -10.83 9.28 -1.62
N PRO A 27 -10.08 8.40 -2.31
CA PRO A 27 -10.19 8.26 -3.75
C PRO A 27 -11.27 7.25 -4.17
N ILE A 28 -11.99 6.62 -3.22
CA ILE A 28 -13.02 5.62 -3.48
C ILE A 28 -14.34 5.91 -2.77
N ALA A 29 -15.43 5.39 -3.31
CA ALA A 29 -16.76 5.55 -2.70
C ALA A 29 -16.95 4.72 -1.42
N ASP A 30 -16.15 3.67 -1.19
CA ASP A 30 -16.26 2.79 -0.01
C ASP A 30 -15.34 3.27 1.12
N PRO A 31 -15.89 3.89 2.18
CA PRO A 31 -15.09 4.42 3.27
C PRO A 31 -14.43 3.33 4.11
N LYS A 32 -15.02 2.13 4.25
CA LYS A 32 -14.41 1.04 5.03
C LYS A 32 -13.14 0.55 4.38
N ARG A 33 -13.19 0.39 3.06
CA ARG A 33 -12.02 -0.03 2.27
C ARG A 33 -10.94 1.05 2.25
N TRP A 34 -11.31 2.32 2.30
CA TRP A 34 -10.35 3.42 2.44
C TRP A 34 -9.68 3.44 3.82
N GLU A 35 -10.43 3.26 4.91
CA GLU A 35 -9.86 3.12 6.26
C GLU A 35 -8.89 1.94 6.33
N GLN A 36 -9.25 0.79 5.74
CA GLN A 36 -8.37 -0.37 5.67
C GLN A 36 -7.09 -0.06 4.89
N ALA A 37 -7.19 0.56 3.71
CA ALA A 37 -6.03 0.93 2.91
C ALA A 37 -5.10 1.90 3.64
N LYS A 38 -5.63 2.83 4.44
CA LYS A 38 -4.80 3.70 5.30
C LYS A 38 -4.05 2.90 6.36
N HIS A 39 -4.71 1.93 6.99
CA HIS A 39 -4.08 1.06 7.99
C HIS A 39 -2.97 0.21 7.37
N ASP A 40 -3.29 -0.48 6.28
CA ASP A 40 -2.37 -1.33 5.52
C ASP A 40 -1.17 -0.52 5.03
N ALA A 41 -1.38 0.72 4.56
CA ALA A 41 -0.30 1.61 4.14
C ALA A 41 0.65 1.97 5.29
N ILE A 42 0.13 2.28 6.47
CA ILE A 42 0.96 2.62 7.62
C ILE A 42 1.79 1.41 8.06
N GLU A 43 1.15 0.24 8.19
CA GLU A 43 1.82 -0.99 8.61
C GLU A 43 2.91 -1.38 7.60
N PHE A 44 2.55 -1.43 6.32
CA PHE A 44 3.48 -1.78 5.25
C PHE A 44 4.67 -0.81 5.18
N LEU A 45 4.43 0.50 5.21
CA LEU A 45 5.51 1.48 5.10
C LEU A 45 6.41 1.50 6.33
N THR A 46 5.88 1.17 7.51
CA THR A 46 6.68 1.08 8.74
C THR A 46 7.70 -0.05 8.64
N ASP A 47 7.31 -1.19 8.06
CA ASP A 47 8.17 -2.36 7.99
C ASP A 47 9.03 -2.42 6.71
N TRP A 48 8.49 -1.96 5.57
CA TRP A 48 9.09 -2.15 4.25
C TRP A 48 9.40 -0.85 3.50
N GLY A 49 8.97 0.31 4.00
CA GLY A 49 8.99 1.57 3.25
C GLY A 49 10.37 1.98 2.72
N ASP A 50 11.43 1.80 3.50
CA ASP A 50 12.79 2.09 3.03
C ASP A 50 13.30 1.02 2.07
N GLN A 51 13.04 -0.26 2.37
CA GLN A 51 13.46 -1.39 1.55
C GLN A 51 12.85 -1.33 0.15
N VAL A 52 11.56 -1.04 0.03
CA VAL A 52 10.91 -0.97 -1.30
C VAL A 52 11.41 0.21 -2.12
N ALA A 53 11.77 1.33 -1.47
CA ALA A 53 12.40 2.45 -2.16
C ALA A 53 13.79 2.07 -2.70
N GLU A 54 14.61 1.34 -1.93
CA GLU A 54 15.91 0.82 -2.38
C GLU A 54 15.77 -0.20 -3.51
N LEU A 55 14.70 -1.00 -3.49
CA LEU A 55 14.33 -1.93 -4.55
C LEU A 55 13.70 -1.23 -5.78
N GLY A 56 13.61 0.11 -5.77
CA GLY A 56 13.11 0.91 -6.87
C GLY A 56 11.60 0.82 -7.07
N TRP A 57 10.82 0.53 -6.03
CA TRP A 57 9.37 0.68 -6.08
C TRP A 57 9.01 2.17 -6.11
N SER A 58 8.03 2.50 -6.93
CA SER A 58 7.50 3.84 -7.04
C SER A 58 6.24 4.02 -6.18
N ALA A 59 5.86 5.29 -5.97
CA ALA A 59 4.59 5.64 -5.37
C ALA A 59 3.40 5.02 -6.11
N ASP A 60 3.46 4.94 -7.45
CA ASP A 60 2.40 4.37 -8.27
C ASP A 60 2.27 2.85 -8.06
N ASP A 61 3.39 2.14 -7.87
CA ASP A 61 3.37 0.70 -7.56
C ASP A 61 2.68 0.41 -6.21
N LEU A 62 2.80 1.31 -5.25
CA LEU A 62 2.25 1.13 -3.89
C LEU A 62 0.83 1.69 -3.75
N PHE A 63 0.63 2.94 -4.18
CA PHE A 63 -0.60 3.71 -3.97
C PHE A 63 -1.46 3.85 -5.23
N GLY A 64 -0.97 3.38 -6.38
CA GLY A 64 -1.59 3.53 -7.68
C GLY A 64 -3.08 3.21 -7.65
N LEU A 65 -3.87 4.10 -8.24
CA LEU A 65 -5.30 3.91 -8.32
C LEU A 65 -5.83 4.65 -9.54
N HIS A 66 -6.67 3.97 -10.32
CA HIS A 66 -7.20 4.60 -11.52
C HIS A 66 -8.11 5.79 -11.15
N PRO A 67 -7.86 7.01 -11.66
CA PRO A 67 -8.56 8.21 -11.23
C PRO A 67 -10.07 8.21 -11.55
N THR A 68 -10.48 7.46 -12.59
CA THR A 68 -11.89 7.41 -13.02
C THR A 68 -12.58 6.07 -12.75
N ALA A 69 -11.84 5.03 -12.38
CA ALA A 69 -12.40 3.68 -12.19
C ALA A 69 -11.59 2.88 -11.16
N PRO A 70 -11.48 3.40 -9.92
CA PRO A 70 -10.50 2.94 -8.95
C PRO A 70 -10.67 1.47 -8.52
N LEU A 71 -11.90 0.97 -8.49
CA LEU A 71 -12.23 -0.41 -8.08
C LEU A 71 -12.55 -1.35 -9.25
N ALA A 72 -12.63 -0.84 -10.47
CA ALA A 72 -12.93 -1.64 -11.66
C ALA A 72 -11.68 -2.05 -12.44
N ARG A 73 -10.55 -1.32 -12.28
CA ARG A 73 -9.28 -1.62 -12.93
C ARG A 73 -8.26 -2.16 -11.94
N TYR A 74 -8.33 -3.46 -11.69
CA TYR A 74 -7.36 -4.17 -10.86
C TYR A 74 -5.93 -4.12 -11.43
N ASP A 75 -5.78 -3.96 -12.74
CA ASP A 75 -4.47 -3.97 -13.44
C ASP A 75 -3.60 -2.75 -13.15
N VAL A 76 -4.16 -1.70 -12.55
CA VAL A 76 -3.45 -0.45 -12.18
C VAL A 76 -3.60 -0.13 -10.70
N MET A 77 -4.04 -1.13 -9.93
CA MET A 77 -4.27 -0.99 -8.50
C MET A 77 -2.96 -1.28 -7.77
N GLY A 78 -2.49 -0.31 -7.01
CA GLY A 78 -1.27 -0.41 -6.22
C GLY A 78 -1.39 -1.42 -5.11
N LEU A 79 -0.24 -1.89 -4.62
CA LEU A 79 -0.14 -2.96 -3.63
C LEU A 79 -1.02 -2.72 -2.40
N ILE A 80 -1.04 -1.51 -1.85
CA ILE A 80 -1.79 -1.18 -0.63
C ILE A 80 -3.28 -1.51 -0.76
N TRP A 81 -3.87 -1.32 -1.95
CA TRP A 81 -5.28 -1.62 -2.20
C TRP A 81 -5.57 -3.10 -2.38
N LEU A 82 -4.54 -3.89 -2.68
CA LEU A 82 -4.60 -5.35 -2.84
C LEU A 82 -4.44 -6.08 -1.50
N LEU A 83 -3.77 -5.48 -0.52
CA LEU A 83 -3.55 -6.10 0.80
C LEU A 83 -4.85 -6.39 1.55
N GLN A 84 -5.78 -5.44 1.60
CA GLN A 84 -7.09 -5.60 2.27
C GLN A 84 -6.99 -6.23 3.67
N GLY A 85 -6.00 -5.81 4.47
CA GLY A 85 -5.71 -6.34 5.81
C GLY A 85 -4.78 -7.55 5.87
N GLN A 86 -4.19 -7.95 4.74
CA GLN A 86 -3.14 -8.98 4.74
C GLN A 86 -1.77 -8.37 5.01
N ALA A 87 -1.09 -8.90 6.03
CA ALA A 87 0.30 -8.55 6.33
C ALA A 87 1.25 -9.08 5.23
N VAL A 88 2.17 -8.22 4.80
CA VAL A 88 3.22 -8.58 3.85
C VAL A 88 4.34 -9.30 4.58
N SER A 89 4.68 -10.51 4.11
CA SER A 89 5.74 -11.33 4.69
C SER A 89 7.06 -11.21 3.94
N GLY A 90 7.05 -10.69 2.72
CA GLY A 90 8.26 -10.45 1.94
C GLY A 90 8.03 -9.51 0.76
N VAL A 91 9.01 -8.64 0.50
CA VAL A 91 9.03 -7.79 -0.70
C VAL A 91 10.32 -8.01 -1.47
N THR A 92 10.18 -8.09 -2.79
CA THR A 92 11.26 -8.17 -3.76
C THR A 92 11.17 -6.99 -4.72
N GLU A 93 12.17 -6.84 -5.60
CA GLU A 93 12.14 -5.81 -6.65
C GLU A 93 10.89 -5.90 -7.53
N ARG A 94 10.25 -7.06 -7.69
CA ARG A 94 9.15 -7.25 -8.67
C ARG A 94 7.83 -7.68 -8.07
N SER A 95 7.81 -8.07 -6.79
CA SER A 95 6.61 -8.61 -6.16
C SER A 95 6.63 -8.46 -4.64
N ALA A 96 5.44 -8.39 -4.07
CA ALA A 96 5.23 -8.51 -2.64
C ALA A 96 4.41 -9.77 -2.35
N SER A 97 4.82 -10.55 -1.37
CA SER A 97 4.16 -11.78 -0.96
C SER A 97 3.50 -11.58 0.40
N THR A 98 2.25 -12.01 0.48
CA THR A 98 1.55 -12.26 1.74
C THR A 98 1.58 -13.75 2.04
N GLY A 99 1.14 -14.16 3.23
CA GLY A 99 1.08 -15.59 3.58
C GLY A 99 0.19 -16.45 2.67
N ALA A 100 -0.63 -15.85 1.80
CA ALA A 100 -1.55 -16.56 0.91
C ALA A 100 -1.36 -16.23 -0.58
N THR A 101 -0.92 -15.01 -0.91
CA THR A 101 -0.92 -14.50 -2.28
C THR A 101 0.37 -13.74 -2.59
N THR A 102 0.89 -13.86 -3.80
CA THR A 102 1.97 -13.00 -4.29
C THR A 102 1.42 -12.01 -5.31
N PHE A 103 1.64 -10.73 -5.04
CA PHE A 103 1.26 -9.62 -5.90
C PHE A 103 2.48 -9.17 -6.70
N TYR A 104 2.34 -9.04 -8.01
CA TYR A 104 3.39 -8.58 -8.90
C TYR A 104 3.20 -7.10 -9.21
N ARG A 105 4.29 -6.32 -9.19
CA ARG A 105 4.24 -4.92 -9.62
C ARG A 105 4.11 -4.85 -11.14
N ALA A 106 3.33 -3.90 -11.64
CA ALA A 106 3.21 -3.63 -13.07
C ALA A 106 4.38 -2.75 -13.51
N VAL A 107 5.51 -3.38 -13.86
CA VAL A 107 6.67 -2.65 -14.41
C VAL A 107 6.24 -2.02 -15.74
N ARG A 108 6.11 -0.69 -15.76
CA ARG A 108 5.86 0.11 -16.96
C ARG A 108 7.15 0.73 -17.47
#